data_AF-A0A135VSR0-F1
#
_entry.id   AF-A0A135VSR0-F1
#
_cell.length_a   1.000
_cell.length_b   1.000
_cell.length_c   1.000
_cell.angle_alpha   90.00
_cell.angle_beta   90.00
_cell.angle_gamma   90.00
#
_symmetry.space_group_name_H-M   'P 1'
#
loop_
_entity.id
_entity.type
_entity.pdbx_description
1 polymer ?
#
loop_
_entity_poly.entity_id
_entity_poly.type
_entity_poly.pdbx_seq_one_letter_code
_entity_poly.pdbx_strand_id
1 'polypeptide(L)'
;MRVSVEKMGKLDGKTCFICGKYLLNNSTNDLAYLQLPSGSTQRAKPDKYYLFECPNCGKVAHKRCWYDVGEQKIKKGWFRGSDWRMACPSCGLQLSSTRSERTDWKRGYQIPGHPDDELIELHVGDVLTWKAGSIFGKIGKAIDSFFKGVGLGSLSDSETNAVAAAAGRIGKTIRDVAQQVFRLELPPEERAEIKQLKCQNCGAALPMPDLFEEAVVCAHCGTAHLLPT
;
A
#
# COMPACT_ATOMS: atom_id res chain seq x y z
N MET A 1 -8.49 -8.23 -13.34
CA MET A 1 -8.46 -7.19 -14.40
C MET A 1 -7.12 -6.45 -14.37
N ARG A 2 -6.44 -6.21 -15.51
CA ARG A 2 -5.19 -5.41 -15.54
C ARG A 2 -5.48 -3.99 -15.06
N VAL A 3 -4.68 -3.48 -14.13
CA VAL A 3 -4.89 -2.16 -13.52
C VAL A 3 -4.80 -1.03 -14.56
N SER A 4 -5.70 -0.05 -14.49
CA SER A 4 -5.65 1.15 -15.32
C SER A 4 -4.63 2.16 -14.78
N VAL A 5 -4.21 3.13 -15.61
CA VAL A 5 -3.31 4.21 -15.18
C VAL A 5 -3.94 5.06 -14.07
N GLU A 6 -5.25 5.36 -14.14
CA GLU A 6 -5.92 6.12 -13.07
C GLU A 6 -5.97 5.34 -11.76
N LYS A 7 -6.25 4.03 -11.81
CA LYS A 7 -6.24 3.18 -10.61
C LYS A 7 -4.82 3.01 -10.07
N MET A 8 -3.80 2.96 -10.93
CA MET A 8 -2.39 2.99 -10.53
C MET A 8 -2.08 4.24 -9.70
N GLY A 9 -2.46 5.43 -10.18
CA GLY A 9 -2.29 6.68 -9.44
C GLY A 9 -3.03 6.71 -8.09
N LYS A 10 -4.20 6.06 -7.99
CA LYS A 10 -4.94 5.92 -6.72
C LYS A 10 -4.31 4.93 -5.74
N LEU A 11 -3.46 4.02 -6.20
CA LEU A 11 -2.77 3.00 -5.41
C LEU A 11 -1.35 3.43 -5.03
N ASP A 12 -0.80 4.40 -5.74
CA ASP A 12 0.52 4.96 -5.45
C ASP A 12 0.57 5.61 -4.07
N GLY A 13 1.71 5.46 -3.40
CA GLY A 13 1.90 5.87 -2.00
C GLY A 13 1.11 5.04 -0.97
N LYS A 14 0.02 4.36 -1.35
CA LYS A 14 -0.80 3.57 -0.41
C LYS A 14 -0.09 2.31 0.04
N THR A 15 -0.34 1.94 1.29
CA THR A 15 0.22 0.73 1.90
C THR A 15 -0.82 -0.38 2.03
N CYS A 16 -0.35 -1.61 1.94
CA CYS A 16 -1.09 -2.80 2.29
C CYS A 16 -1.48 -2.72 3.76
N PHE A 17 -2.77 -2.72 4.07
CA PHE A 17 -3.22 -2.57 5.46
C PHE A 17 -2.83 -3.75 6.37
N ILE A 18 -2.41 -4.90 5.79
CA ILE A 18 -1.99 -6.08 6.53
C ILE A 18 -0.50 -6.05 6.83
N CYS A 19 0.35 -5.79 5.82
CA CYS A 19 1.82 -5.90 5.97
C CYS A 19 2.55 -4.56 6.04
N GLY A 20 1.85 -3.43 5.87
CA GLY A 20 2.42 -2.08 5.91
C GLY A 20 3.27 -1.69 4.69
N LYS A 21 3.60 -2.62 3.78
CA LYS A 21 4.39 -2.34 2.58
C LYS A 21 3.55 -1.65 1.51
N TYR A 22 4.19 -0.86 0.64
CA TYR A 22 3.51 -0.18 -0.47
C TYR A 22 2.78 -1.17 -1.40
N LEU A 23 1.57 -0.80 -1.82
CA LEU A 23 0.71 -1.60 -2.70
C LEU A 23 1.31 -1.76 -4.10
N LEU A 24 2.01 -0.73 -4.59
CA LEU A 24 2.73 -0.77 -5.86
C LEU A 24 4.14 -1.35 -5.74
N ASN A 25 4.54 -1.86 -4.58
CA ASN A 25 5.78 -2.62 -4.41
C ASN A 25 5.47 -4.10 -4.30
N ASN A 26 6.42 -4.90 -4.74
CA ASN A 26 6.35 -6.34 -4.67
C ASN A 26 7.71 -6.93 -4.29
N SER A 27 7.68 -7.99 -3.51
CA SER A 27 8.81 -8.91 -3.36
C SER A 27 8.59 -10.13 -4.26
N THR A 28 9.63 -10.95 -4.45
CA THR A 28 9.52 -12.24 -5.14
C THR A 28 8.38 -13.10 -4.57
N ASN A 29 8.15 -13.00 -3.26
CA ASN A 29 7.10 -13.74 -2.57
C ASN A 29 5.70 -13.15 -2.75
N ASP A 30 5.53 -12.02 -3.43
CA ASP A 30 4.21 -11.44 -3.71
C ASP A 30 3.77 -11.73 -5.15
N LEU A 31 4.67 -12.30 -5.97
CA LEU A 31 4.42 -12.59 -7.38
C LEU A 31 3.45 -13.75 -7.56
N ALA A 32 2.67 -13.71 -8.63
CA ALA A 32 1.78 -14.77 -9.04
C ALA A 32 2.57 -15.99 -9.56
N TYR A 33 2.08 -17.18 -9.24
CA TYR A 33 2.59 -18.45 -9.74
C TYR A 33 1.47 -19.19 -10.47
N LEU A 34 1.82 -19.83 -11.59
CA LEU A 34 0.97 -20.74 -12.34
C LEU A 34 1.27 -22.17 -11.88
N GLN A 35 0.21 -22.94 -11.62
CA GLN A 35 0.35 -24.37 -11.42
C GLN A 35 0.43 -25.05 -12.79
N LEU A 36 1.51 -25.80 -13.01
CA LEU A 36 1.70 -26.58 -14.22
C LEU A 36 1.04 -27.96 -14.08
N PRO A 37 0.65 -28.62 -15.19
CA PRO A 37 0.11 -29.99 -15.16
C PRO A 37 1.00 -31.00 -14.44
N SER A 38 2.31 -30.74 -14.36
CA SER A 38 3.30 -31.51 -13.59
C SER A 38 3.17 -31.38 -12.07
N GLY A 39 2.25 -30.56 -11.56
CA GLY A 39 2.09 -30.28 -10.13
C GLY A 39 3.10 -29.27 -9.56
N SER A 40 4.09 -28.85 -10.37
CA SER A 40 5.03 -27.79 -10.02
C SER A 40 4.42 -26.40 -10.20
N THR A 41 4.93 -25.43 -9.45
CA THR A 41 4.52 -24.02 -9.56
C THR A 41 5.62 -23.22 -10.24
N GLN A 42 5.29 -22.47 -11.29
CA GLN A 42 6.22 -21.58 -11.97
C GLN A 42 5.74 -20.13 -11.88
N ARG A 43 6.66 -19.19 -11.70
CA ARG A 43 6.33 -17.75 -11.71
C ARG A 43 5.64 -17.39 -13.03
N ALA A 44 4.51 -16.70 -12.93
CA ALA A 44 3.75 -16.23 -14.09
C ALA A 44 4.59 -15.25 -14.92
N LYS A 45 4.53 -15.35 -16.25
CA LYS A 45 5.17 -14.42 -17.19
C LYS A 45 4.09 -13.69 -18.02
N PRO A 46 4.15 -12.35 -18.15
CA PRO A 46 5.07 -11.44 -17.49
C PRO A 46 4.94 -11.48 -15.96
N ASP A 47 5.99 -11.09 -15.24
CA ASP A 47 5.97 -11.02 -13.78
C ASP A 47 4.79 -10.14 -13.35
N LYS A 48 3.89 -10.71 -12.55
CA LYS A 48 2.67 -10.04 -12.08
C LYS A 48 2.36 -10.38 -10.63
N TYR A 49 1.57 -9.55 -9.99
CA TYR A 49 1.02 -9.77 -8.66
C TYR A 49 -0.38 -9.19 -8.55
N TYR A 50 -1.08 -9.50 -7.47
CA TYR A 50 -2.49 -9.15 -7.30
C TYR A 50 -2.71 -8.38 -6.01
N LEU A 51 -3.58 -7.38 -6.06
CA LEU A 51 -4.19 -6.78 -4.88
C LEU A 51 -5.66 -7.17 -4.82
N PHE A 52 -6.17 -7.23 -3.60
CA PHE A 52 -7.59 -7.43 -3.34
C PHE A 52 -8.10 -6.33 -2.41
N GLU A 53 -9.25 -5.76 -2.80
CA GLU A 53 -9.98 -4.71 -2.09
C GLU A 53 -11.20 -5.35 -1.44
N CYS A 54 -11.33 -5.24 -0.11
CA CYS A 54 -12.49 -5.80 0.58
C CYS A 54 -13.76 -5.09 0.13
N PRO A 55 -14.80 -5.81 -0.32
CA PRO A 55 -16.01 -5.19 -0.86
C PRO A 55 -16.84 -4.44 0.20
N ASN A 56 -16.66 -4.74 1.49
CA ASN A 56 -17.38 -4.07 2.58
C ASN A 56 -16.68 -2.81 3.10
N CYS A 57 -15.37 -2.87 3.38
CA CYS A 57 -14.65 -1.76 4.01
C CYS A 57 -13.63 -1.06 3.11
N GLY A 58 -13.48 -1.49 1.85
CA GLY A 58 -12.57 -0.87 0.86
C GLY A 58 -11.08 -1.01 1.19
N LYS A 59 -10.70 -1.77 2.23
CA LYS A 59 -9.29 -1.98 2.59
C LYS A 59 -8.60 -2.84 1.53
N VAL A 60 -7.45 -2.37 1.05
CA VAL A 60 -6.68 -3.02 -0.01
C VAL A 60 -5.40 -3.65 0.55
N ALA A 61 -5.13 -4.90 0.19
CA ALA A 61 -3.89 -5.59 0.54
C ALA A 61 -3.41 -6.51 -0.59
N HIS A 62 -2.12 -6.89 -0.54
CA HIS A 62 -1.57 -7.90 -1.44
C HIS A 62 -2.31 -9.22 -1.31
N LYS A 63 -2.58 -9.90 -2.42
CA LYS A 63 -3.30 -11.20 -2.45
C LYS A 63 -2.73 -12.18 -1.43
N ARG A 64 -1.41 -12.36 -1.41
CA ARG A 64 -0.71 -13.20 -0.41
C ARG A 64 -1.10 -12.84 1.03
N CYS A 65 -1.12 -11.56 1.39
CA CYS A 65 -1.41 -11.13 2.76
C CYS A 65 -2.81 -11.57 3.22
N TRP A 66 -3.77 -11.65 2.29
CA TRP A 66 -5.10 -12.19 2.58
C TRP A 66 -5.08 -13.69 2.92
N TYR A 67 -4.23 -14.50 2.30
CA TYR A 67 -4.09 -15.93 2.65
C TYR A 67 -3.25 -16.16 3.91
N ASP A 68 -2.26 -15.30 4.14
CA ASP A 68 -1.39 -15.42 5.31
C ASP A 68 -2.16 -15.05 6.59
N VAL A 69 -3.01 -14.01 6.54
CA VAL A 69 -3.69 -13.43 7.72
C VAL A 69 -5.21 -13.59 7.70
N GLY A 70 -5.85 -13.51 6.54
CA GLY A 70 -7.30 -13.58 6.41
C GLY A 70 -7.87 -15.00 6.49
N GLU A 71 -7.05 -16.04 6.26
CA GLU A 71 -7.46 -17.43 6.46
C GLU A 71 -7.56 -17.79 7.94
N GLN A 72 -8.80 -18.06 8.39
CA GLN A 72 -9.14 -18.34 9.77
C GLN A 72 -9.60 -19.78 9.93
N LYS A 73 -9.04 -20.44 10.95
CA LYS A 73 -9.45 -21.79 11.36
C LYS A 73 -10.68 -21.72 12.27
N ILE A 74 -11.77 -22.37 11.85
CA ILE A 74 -13.02 -22.50 12.60
C ILE A 74 -13.08 -23.89 13.23
N LYS A 75 -13.19 -23.97 14.56
CA LYS A 75 -13.37 -25.26 15.24
C LYS A 75 -14.83 -25.71 15.15
N LYS A 76 -15.07 -26.95 14.71
CA LYS A 76 -16.42 -27.56 14.67
C LYS A 76 -16.86 -28.21 15.99
N GLY A 77 -16.09 -28.02 17.07
CA GLY A 77 -16.24 -28.69 18.36
C GLY A 77 -15.03 -29.54 18.71
N TRP A 78 -15.03 -30.15 19.91
CA TRP A 78 -13.86 -30.86 20.47
C TRP A 78 -13.42 -32.08 19.62
N PHE A 79 -14.35 -32.75 18.93
CA PHE A 79 -14.08 -34.00 18.20
C PHE A 79 -14.33 -33.95 16.69
N ARG A 80 -14.74 -32.80 16.12
CA ARG A 80 -15.22 -32.71 14.72
C ARG A 80 -14.25 -32.03 13.76
N GLY A 81 -12.96 -31.97 14.11
CA GLY A 81 -11.93 -31.34 13.29
C GLY A 81 -12.08 -29.82 13.20
N SER A 82 -11.56 -29.23 12.14
CA SER A 82 -11.62 -27.79 11.92
C SER A 82 -11.80 -27.48 10.46
N ASP A 83 -12.54 -26.41 10.21
CA ASP A 83 -12.71 -25.84 8.89
C ASP A 83 -11.86 -24.58 8.76
N TRP A 84 -11.79 -24.08 7.53
CA TRP A 84 -11.12 -22.87 7.14
C TRP A 84 -12.10 -21.96 6.42
N ARG A 85 -11.99 -20.65 6.65
CA ARG A 85 -12.64 -19.62 5.85
C ARG A 85 -11.73 -18.41 5.76
N MET A 86 -11.83 -17.69 4.66
CA MET A 86 -11.26 -16.36 4.56
C MET A 86 -12.25 -15.31 5.08
N ALA A 87 -11.80 -14.46 5.98
CA ALA A 87 -12.54 -13.31 6.49
C ALA A 87 -11.68 -12.05 6.49
N CYS A 88 -12.30 -10.89 6.35
CA CYS A 88 -11.60 -9.64 6.36
C CYS A 88 -11.01 -9.34 7.75
N PRO A 89 -9.68 -9.18 7.91
CA PRO A 89 -9.10 -8.88 9.22
C PRO A 89 -9.55 -7.54 9.81
N SER A 90 -10.01 -6.61 8.97
CA SER A 90 -10.44 -5.28 9.41
C SER A 90 -11.91 -5.19 9.79
N CYS A 91 -12.82 -5.84 9.04
CA CYS A 91 -14.27 -5.70 9.25
C CYS A 91 -15.01 -7.02 9.53
N GLY A 92 -14.30 -8.15 9.53
CA GLY A 92 -14.88 -9.46 9.79
C GLY A 92 -15.74 -10.05 8.67
N LEU A 93 -15.98 -9.32 7.57
CA LEU A 93 -16.75 -9.82 6.42
C LEU A 93 -16.18 -11.17 5.97
N GLN A 94 -17.04 -12.18 5.86
CA GLN A 94 -16.67 -13.45 5.26
C GLN A 94 -16.47 -13.28 3.75
N LEU A 95 -15.24 -13.49 3.29
CA LEU A 95 -14.84 -13.33 1.89
C LEU A 95 -14.94 -14.63 1.10
N SER A 96 -15.10 -15.76 1.78
CA SER A 96 -15.18 -17.05 1.13
C SER A 96 -16.08 -18.02 1.87
N SER A 97 -16.62 -19.02 1.17
CA SER A 97 -17.27 -20.18 1.79
C SER A 97 -16.33 -20.94 2.72
N THR A 98 -16.90 -21.74 3.62
CA THR A 98 -16.15 -22.59 4.54
C THR A 98 -15.62 -23.84 3.82
N ARG A 99 -14.40 -24.28 4.14
CA ARG A 99 -13.68 -25.39 3.51
C ARG A 99 -13.05 -26.31 4.56
N SER A 100 -12.78 -27.57 4.21
CA SER A 100 -12.06 -28.51 5.08
C SER A 100 -10.55 -28.25 5.16
N GLU A 101 -9.98 -27.61 4.14
CA GLU A 101 -8.54 -27.39 4.01
C GLU A 101 -8.19 -25.91 3.91
N ARG A 102 -7.02 -25.55 4.45
CA ARG A 102 -6.46 -24.21 4.28
C ARG A 102 -6.00 -24.03 2.84
N THR A 103 -6.39 -22.92 2.23
CA THR A 103 -5.89 -22.57 0.89
C THR A 103 -4.51 -21.90 1.00
N ASP A 104 -3.55 -22.39 0.22
CA ASP A 104 -2.24 -21.76 0.05
C ASP A 104 -2.21 -20.93 -1.23
N TRP A 105 -1.87 -19.65 -1.10
CA TRP A 105 -1.77 -18.72 -2.22
C TRP A 105 -0.74 -19.17 -3.28
N LYS A 106 0.32 -19.89 -2.87
CA LYS A 106 1.38 -20.36 -3.79
C LYS A 106 0.88 -21.40 -4.79
N ARG A 107 -0.20 -22.09 -4.47
CA ARG A 107 -0.83 -23.06 -5.36
C ARG A 107 -1.70 -22.40 -6.44
N GLY A 108 -1.62 -21.08 -6.59
CA GLY A 108 -2.27 -20.35 -7.68
C GLY A 108 -3.78 -20.23 -7.53
N TYR A 109 -4.33 -20.47 -6.34
CA TYR A 109 -5.77 -20.40 -6.13
C TYR A 109 -6.30 -18.97 -6.19
N GLN A 110 -7.52 -18.83 -6.69
CA GLN A 110 -8.34 -17.61 -6.60
C GLN A 110 -8.74 -17.39 -5.14
N ILE A 111 -8.97 -16.14 -4.73
CA ILE A 111 -9.59 -15.89 -3.42
C ILE A 111 -10.95 -16.59 -3.50
N PRO A 112 -11.28 -17.58 -2.65
CA PRO A 112 -12.43 -18.43 -3.00
C PRO A 112 -13.73 -17.64 -2.91
N GLY A 113 -14.51 -17.62 -3.99
CA GLY A 113 -15.67 -16.74 -4.15
C GLY A 113 -15.38 -15.39 -4.83
N HIS A 114 -14.10 -15.10 -5.12
CA HIS A 114 -13.60 -13.91 -5.78
C HIS A 114 -12.60 -14.32 -6.88
N PRO A 115 -13.06 -14.58 -8.11
CA PRO A 115 -12.20 -15.00 -9.20
C PRO A 115 -11.11 -13.96 -9.51
N ASP A 116 -10.00 -14.40 -10.12
CA ASP A 116 -8.80 -13.56 -10.30
C ASP A 116 -9.03 -12.34 -11.22
N ASP A 117 -10.11 -12.34 -11.99
CA ASP A 117 -10.57 -11.20 -12.79
C ASP A 117 -11.18 -10.08 -11.93
N GLU A 118 -11.73 -10.38 -10.76
CA GLU A 118 -12.14 -9.41 -9.73
C GLU A 118 -10.94 -8.82 -8.98
N LEU A 119 -9.75 -9.41 -9.11
CA LEU A 119 -8.53 -8.87 -8.51
C LEU A 119 -7.93 -7.75 -9.35
N ILE A 120 -7.23 -6.84 -8.66
CA ILE A 120 -6.42 -5.81 -9.30
C ILE A 120 -5.11 -6.46 -9.71
N GLU A 121 -4.95 -6.75 -11.00
CA GLU A 121 -3.74 -7.35 -11.56
C GLU A 121 -2.70 -6.25 -11.88
N LEU A 122 -1.50 -6.40 -11.33
CA LEU A 122 -0.37 -5.50 -11.53
C LEU A 122 0.76 -6.25 -12.23
N HIS A 123 1.17 -5.76 -13.41
CA HIS A 123 2.37 -6.25 -14.09
C HIS A 123 3.56 -5.45 -13.58
N VAL A 124 4.64 -6.14 -13.22
CA VAL A 124 5.82 -5.49 -12.62
C VAL A 124 6.43 -4.47 -13.58
N GLY A 125 6.51 -4.83 -14.87
CA GLY A 125 6.98 -3.92 -15.92
C GLY A 125 6.16 -2.62 -15.96
N ASP A 126 4.83 -2.70 -15.98
CA ASP A 126 3.96 -1.53 -16.00
C ASP A 126 4.12 -0.65 -14.76
N VAL A 127 4.23 -1.27 -13.59
CA VAL A 127 4.42 -0.54 -12.33
C VAL A 127 5.75 0.20 -12.34
N LEU A 128 6.82 -0.44 -12.83
CA LEU A 128 8.13 0.20 -12.97
C LEU A 128 8.12 1.32 -14.02
N THR A 129 7.51 1.08 -15.18
CA THR A 129 7.38 2.09 -16.25
C THR A 129 6.52 3.26 -15.81
N TRP A 130 5.41 2.99 -15.12
CA TRP A 130 4.55 4.03 -14.55
C TRP A 130 5.29 4.84 -13.50
N LYS A 131 6.02 4.19 -12.58
CA LYS A 131 6.86 4.86 -11.57
C LYS A 131 7.96 5.71 -12.22
N ALA A 132 8.64 5.17 -13.23
CA ALA A 132 9.63 5.92 -13.98
C ALA A 132 9.00 7.13 -14.70
N GLY A 133 7.81 6.98 -15.28
CA GLY A 133 7.09 8.09 -15.92
C GLY A 133 6.50 9.11 -14.96
N SER A 134 6.03 8.69 -13.77
CA SER A 134 5.49 9.58 -12.73
C SER A 134 6.58 10.35 -11.99
N ILE A 135 7.82 9.83 -11.96
CA ILE A 135 9.02 10.57 -11.54
C ILE A 135 9.31 11.76 -12.48
N PHE A 136 8.89 11.69 -13.75
CA PHE A 136 9.15 12.73 -14.76
C PHE A 136 7.94 13.59 -15.13
N GLY A 137 6.75 13.33 -14.57
CA GLY A 137 5.57 14.11 -14.93
C GLY A 137 4.40 13.92 -13.99
N LYS A 138 3.97 15.05 -13.41
CA LYS A 138 2.65 15.37 -12.82
C LYS A 138 2.65 15.62 -11.32
N ILE A 139 2.86 16.91 -11.01
CA ILE A 139 2.13 17.71 -10.02
C ILE A 139 0.74 17.08 -9.74
N GLY A 140 0.55 16.48 -8.56
CA GLY A 140 -0.64 15.71 -8.19
C GLY A 140 -1.61 16.49 -7.30
N LYS A 141 -2.90 16.41 -7.66
CA LYS A 141 -4.11 17.03 -7.07
C LYS A 141 -4.16 17.06 -5.53
N ALA A 142 -4.70 18.16 -4.99
CA ALA A 142 -4.96 18.38 -3.58
C ALA A 142 -5.82 17.26 -2.95
N ILE A 143 -5.36 16.71 -1.81
CA ILE A 143 -6.04 15.62 -1.06
C ILE A 143 -6.87 16.18 0.11
N ASP A 144 -6.50 17.37 0.58
CA ASP A 144 -7.28 18.37 1.31
C ASP A 144 -6.77 19.73 0.79
N SER A 145 -7.51 20.84 0.93
CA SER A 145 -7.25 22.16 0.31
C SER A 145 -5.86 22.78 0.49
N PHE A 146 -4.94 22.08 1.19
CA PHE A 146 -3.65 22.54 1.66
C PHE A 146 -2.47 21.60 1.36
N PHE A 147 -2.66 20.40 0.79
CA PHE A 147 -1.53 19.49 0.50
C PHE A 147 -1.48 19.07 -0.97
N LYS A 148 -0.33 19.27 -1.61
CA LYS A 148 -0.07 18.94 -3.01
C LYS A 148 0.89 17.76 -3.11
N GLY A 149 0.57 16.77 -3.93
CA GLY A 149 1.46 15.64 -4.20
C GLY A 149 2.62 16.08 -5.10
N VAL A 150 3.85 15.84 -4.63
CA VAL A 150 5.11 16.20 -5.30
C VAL A 150 5.94 14.93 -5.50
N GLY A 151 6.37 14.70 -6.74
CA GLY A 151 7.29 13.61 -7.06
C GLY A 151 8.69 13.93 -6.54
N LEU A 152 9.44 12.92 -6.09
CA LEU A 152 10.79 13.10 -5.56
C LEU A 152 11.73 13.81 -6.53
N GLY A 153 11.62 13.56 -7.84
CA GLY A 153 12.45 14.20 -8.86
C GLY A 153 12.16 15.69 -9.09
N SER A 154 11.09 16.22 -8.48
CA SER A 154 10.75 17.65 -8.52
C SER A 154 11.13 18.40 -7.25
N LEU A 155 11.76 17.70 -6.29
CA LEU A 155 12.31 18.33 -5.09
C LEU A 155 13.63 19.02 -5.43
N SER A 156 13.86 20.19 -4.83
CA SER A 156 15.20 20.76 -4.79
C SER A 156 16.13 19.90 -3.92
N ASP A 157 17.44 20.16 -4.02
CA ASP A 157 18.42 19.52 -3.13
C ASP A 157 18.14 19.86 -1.65
N SER A 158 17.68 21.08 -1.36
CA SER A 158 17.31 21.48 0.00
C SER A 158 16.12 20.68 0.54
N GLU A 159 15.07 20.51 -0.27
CA GLU A 159 13.89 19.72 0.10
C GLU A 159 14.22 18.24 0.27
N THR A 160 15.09 17.72 -0.59
CA THR A 160 15.58 16.33 -0.49
C THR A 160 16.35 16.11 0.82
N ASN A 161 17.20 17.06 1.20
CA ASN A 161 17.94 17.01 2.46
C ASN A 161 17.03 17.15 3.69
N ALA A 162 16.02 18.02 3.64
CA ALA A 162 15.02 18.16 4.69
C ALA A 162 14.26 16.85 4.91
N VAL A 163 13.81 16.21 3.83
CA VAL A 163 13.14 14.90 3.89
C VAL A 163 14.08 13.81 4.42
N ALA A 164 15.35 13.80 4.01
CA ALA A 164 16.34 12.84 4.50
C ALA A 164 16.59 13.00 6.02
N ALA A 165 16.73 14.24 6.50
CA ALA A 165 16.91 14.54 7.91
C ALA A 165 15.67 14.10 8.73
N ALA A 166 14.48 14.41 8.23
CA ALA A 166 13.23 14.01 8.86
C ALA A 166 13.04 12.48 8.90
N ALA A 167 13.45 11.77 7.84
CA ALA A 167 13.46 10.30 7.82
C ALA A 167 14.43 9.73 8.86
N GLY A 168 15.64 10.29 8.96
CA GLY A 168 16.66 9.85 9.91
C GLY A 168 16.18 9.90 11.37
N ARG A 169 15.39 10.92 11.74
CA ARG A 169 14.82 11.07 13.10
C ARG A 169 13.90 9.92 13.51
N ILE A 170 13.28 9.25 12.56
CA ILE A 170 12.40 8.10 12.82
C ILE A 170 13.07 6.76 12.44
N GLY A 171 14.39 6.74 12.27
CA GLY A 171 15.16 5.55 11.91
C GLY A 171 14.92 5.04 10.48
N LYS A 172 14.45 5.91 9.57
CA LYS A 172 14.22 5.58 8.15
C LYS A 172 15.23 6.27 7.25
N THR A 173 15.43 5.72 6.06
CA THR A 173 16.23 6.35 5.00
C THR A 173 15.33 7.02 3.98
N ILE A 174 15.88 7.94 3.18
CA ILE A 174 15.11 8.56 2.08
C ILE A 174 14.55 7.52 1.10
N ARG A 175 15.19 6.34 0.98
CA ARG A 175 14.70 5.22 0.15
C ARG A 175 13.45 4.56 0.74
N ASP A 176 13.26 4.60 2.06
CA ASP A 176 12.08 4.08 2.74
C ASP A 176 10.88 5.04 2.64
N VAL A 177 11.17 6.32 2.41
CA VAL A 177 10.20 7.40 2.24
C VAL A 177 9.60 7.44 0.81
N ALA A 178 10.23 6.71 -0.11
CA ALA A 178 10.41 7.15 -1.49
C ALA A 178 9.26 6.92 -2.49
N GLN A 179 8.00 7.27 -2.19
CA GLN A 179 6.97 7.18 -3.25
C GLN A 179 6.13 8.45 -3.44
N GLN A 180 5.77 9.16 -2.38
CA GLN A 180 5.05 10.43 -2.50
C GLN A 180 5.46 11.38 -1.38
N VAL A 181 5.81 12.61 -1.76
CA VAL A 181 6.02 13.72 -0.83
C VAL A 181 4.84 14.65 -0.94
N PHE A 182 4.22 15.02 0.18
CA PHE A 182 3.11 15.96 0.19
C PHE A 182 3.60 17.33 0.62
N ARG A 183 3.58 18.32 -0.27
CA ARG A 183 3.90 19.70 0.10
C ARG A 183 2.68 20.35 0.71
N LEU A 184 2.82 20.84 1.93
CA LEU A 184 1.83 21.70 2.57
C LEU A 184 1.90 23.08 1.90
N GLU A 185 0.79 23.53 1.33
CA GLU A 185 0.56 24.89 0.83
C GLU A 185 -0.38 25.56 1.83
N LEU A 186 0.14 25.94 3.00
CA LEU A 186 -0.55 26.79 3.97
C LEU A 186 0.15 28.15 4.03
N PRO A 187 -0.60 29.27 4.07
CA PRO A 187 -0.04 30.56 4.39
C PRO A 187 0.59 30.55 5.79
N PRO A 188 1.74 31.23 6.02
CA PRO A 188 2.40 31.25 7.33
C PRO A 188 1.49 31.66 8.51
N GLU A 189 0.53 32.53 8.26
CA GLU A 189 -0.46 33.03 9.22
C GLU A 189 -1.42 31.96 9.75
N GLU A 190 -1.77 30.94 8.94
CA GLU A 190 -2.69 29.86 9.34
C GLU A 190 -1.96 28.71 10.06
N ARG A 191 -0.63 28.69 10.02
CA ARG A 191 0.20 27.63 10.62
C ARG A 191 0.09 27.59 12.14
N ALA A 192 -0.03 28.76 12.79
CA ALA A 192 -0.12 28.86 14.24
C ALA A 192 -1.42 28.23 14.80
N GLU A 193 -2.42 28.02 13.96
CA GLU A 193 -3.73 27.46 14.34
C GLU A 193 -3.77 25.93 14.21
N ILE A 194 -2.77 25.30 13.59
CA ILE A 194 -2.72 23.85 13.41
C ILE A 194 -2.44 23.17 14.74
N LYS A 195 -3.47 22.61 15.35
CA LYS A 195 -3.34 21.83 16.60
C LYS A 195 -2.83 20.41 16.38
N GLN A 196 -2.99 19.88 15.17
CA GLN A 196 -2.56 18.52 14.81
C GLN A 196 -2.44 18.35 13.30
N LEU A 197 -1.32 17.80 12.84
CA LEU A 197 -1.14 17.34 11.46
C LEU A 197 -1.47 15.84 11.35
N LYS A 198 -2.10 15.44 10.25
CA LYS A 198 -2.35 14.03 9.92
C LYS A 198 -1.66 13.65 8.63
N CYS A 199 -1.20 12.40 8.58
CA CYS A 199 -0.53 11.83 7.44
C CYS A 199 -1.55 11.65 6.31
N GLN A 200 -1.31 12.33 5.20
CA GLN A 200 -2.18 12.26 4.00
C GLN A 200 -2.30 10.85 3.40
N ASN A 201 -1.36 9.95 3.71
CA ASN A 201 -1.39 8.58 3.22
C ASN A 201 -2.16 7.61 4.14
N CYS A 202 -1.96 7.68 5.46
CA CYS A 202 -2.51 6.67 6.39
C CYS A 202 -3.40 7.24 7.49
N GLY A 203 -3.59 8.56 7.56
CA GLY A 203 -4.41 9.25 8.56
C GLY A 203 -3.81 9.30 9.98
N ALA A 204 -2.65 8.68 10.20
CA ALA A 204 -1.94 8.74 11.48
C ALA A 204 -1.55 10.17 11.84
N ALA A 205 -1.48 10.49 13.13
CA ALA A 205 -0.92 11.76 13.58
C ALA A 205 0.53 11.90 13.07
N LEU A 206 0.85 13.06 12.52
CA LEU A 206 2.21 13.46 12.24
C LEU A 206 2.78 14.15 13.48
N PRO A 207 4.09 14.01 13.76
CA PRO A 207 4.71 14.84 14.77
C PRO A 207 4.52 16.31 14.39
N MET A 208 4.19 17.13 15.39
CA MET A 208 4.10 18.58 15.19
C MET A 208 5.50 19.10 14.88
N PRO A 209 5.69 19.81 13.76
CA PRO A 209 7.00 20.36 13.44
C PRO A 209 7.37 21.47 14.40
N ASP A 210 8.62 21.47 14.85
CA ASP A 210 9.22 22.63 15.48
C ASP A 210 9.30 23.80 14.47
N LEU A 211 9.44 25.03 14.97
CA LEU A 211 9.42 26.29 14.19
C LEU A 211 10.38 26.35 12.98
N PHE A 212 11.38 25.46 12.91
CA PHE A 212 12.41 25.43 11.88
C PHE A 212 12.41 24.14 11.05
N GLU A 213 11.42 23.28 11.21
CA GLU A 213 11.34 22.06 10.43
C GLU A 213 10.74 22.31 9.05
N GLU A 214 11.48 21.91 8.01
CA GLU A 214 11.07 22.02 6.60
C GLU A 214 10.39 20.74 6.09
N ALA A 215 10.45 19.65 6.85
CA ALA A 215 9.82 18.38 6.50
C ALA A 215 9.49 17.51 7.72
N VAL A 216 8.42 16.73 7.60
CA VAL A 216 8.02 15.70 8.56
C VAL A 216 7.85 14.38 7.83
N VAL A 217 8.24 13.27 8.46
CA VAL A 217 8.00 11.91 7.93
C VAL A 217 7.09 11.15 8.88
N CYS A 218 6.04 10.56 8.32
CA CYS A 218 5.13 9.72 9.08
C CYS A 218 5.85 8.47 9.61
N ALA A 219 5.95 8.33 10.94
CA ALA A 219 6.53 7.15 11.56
C ALA A 219 5.82 5.84 11.15
N HIS A 220 4.49 5.89 10.99
CA HIS A 220 3.67 4.72 10.67
C HIS A 220 3.92 4.18 9.25
N CYS A 221 3.92 5.05 8.22
CA CYS A 221 3.98 4.60 6.82
C CYS A 221 5.19 5.10 6.03
N GLY A 222 6.00 6.00 6.57
CA GLY A 222 7.18 6.55 5.91
C GLY A 222 6.90 7.66 4.89
N THR A 223 5.64 8.05 4.68
CA THR A 223 5.30 9.18 3.80
C THR A 223 5.89 10.48 4.32
N ALA A 224 6.53 11.26 3.43
CA ALA A 224 7.05 12.58 3.75
C ALA A 224 6.04 13.69 3.45
N HIS A 225 6.12 14.74 4.26
CA HIS A 225 5.34 15.95 4.19
C HIS A 225 6.31 17.12 4.22
N LEU A 226 6.45 17.84 3.10
CA LEU A 226 7.20 19.08 3.06
C LEU A 226 6.36 20.18 3.68
N LEU A 227 7.02 21.00 4.49
CA LEU A 227 6.43 22.16 5.13
C LEU A 227 6.87 23.40 4.34
N PRO A 228 5.97 24.38 4.12
CA PRO A 228 6.33 25.59 3.39
C PRO A 228 7.39 26.35 4.20
N THR A 229 8.45 26.76 3.54
CA THR A 229 9.44 27.71 4.08
C THR A 229 8.78 29.05 4.35
#